data_AF-A0A7R9UMT9-F1
#
_entry.id   AF-A0A7R9UMT9-F1
#
_cell.length_a   1.000
_cell.length_b   1.000
_cell.length_c   1.000
_cell.angle_alpha   90.00
_cell.angle_beta   90.00
_cell.angle_gamma   90.00
#
_symmetry.space_group_name_H-M   'P 1'
#
loop_
_entity.id
_entity.type
_entity.pdbx_description
1 polymer ?
#
loop_
_entity_poly.entity_id
_entity_poly.type
_entity_poly.pdbx_seq_one_letter_code
_entity_poly.pdbx_strand_id
1 'polypeptide(L)'
;EAKGEGEGMLGARLLARAQACARPLLAQSKHAFARSVGTAPSSAPPKTFLEAGQIDRGFVEGTAMLGAAIAAGTFVPFETQLSALKRVIDGFRAAGLRRDAIPDDVLVKDYLRKNALAAQNVLIASPSFYFLFSWITGQSVAVCTARAITGTMRIVPFMAFFYGAFALLAPFATQYYMRTGGTSYADSASNANMALMLGGFVFVEAIVELRGCGVTFGQMTISSFILFVPALVGRLAAGVLTQQAKVGSESVPVVPADWEHSAVEWQRSAFKAAKALCIDVDFFTTAAGTGVFQHVLNAVTFVLLARGSKTTLLDVGRFLLFGVNNSLGSGAMQAVRTLMMRAGFGLAWNMASSQQWHTPVFDAAISAGRAA
;
A
#
# COMPACT_ATOMS: atom_id res chain seq x y z
N GLU A 1 39.21 27.76 23.71
CA GLU A 1 39.05 26.81 22.59
C GLU A 1 39.77 25.52 22.93
N ALA A 2 39.05 24.39 22.95
CA ALA A 2 39.51 22.98 23.01
C ALA A 2 38.46 22.12 23.75
N LYS A 3 37.28 21.94 23.13
CA LYS A 3 36.25 21.00 23.64
C LYS A 3 35.36 20.40 22.54
N GLY A 4 35.85 20.33 21.30
CA GLY A 4 35.05 19.96 20.12
C GLY A 4 35.49 18.70 19.36
N GLU A 5 36.64 18.09 19.65
CA GLU A 5 37.20 17.03 18.78
C GLU A 5 36.92 15.59 19.25
N GLY A 6 36.28 15.38 20.41
CA GLY A 6 36.08 14.05 21.00
C GLY A 6 34.80 13.31 20.55
N GLU A 7 33.69 14.02 20.31
CA GLU A 7 32.38 13.39 20.10
C GLU A 7 32.15 12.89 18.67
N GLY A 8 32.65 13.61 17.66
CA GLY A 8 32.57 13.19 16.25
C GLY A 8 33.37 11.90 15.98
N MET A 9 34.47 11.70 16.70
CA MET A 9 35.34 10.53 16.56
C MET A 9 34.72 9.27 17.20
N LEU A 10 33.94 9.44 18.28
CA LEU A 10 33.23 8.34 18.95
C LEU A 10 32.06 7.84 18.10
N GLY A 11 31.28 8.75 17.50
CA GLY A 11 30.21 8.42 16.57
C GLY A 11 30.71 7.71 15.31
N ALA A 12 31.81 8.18 14.71
CA ALA A 12 32.44 7.54 13.56
C ALA A 12 33.01 6.15 13.89
N ARG A 13 33.60 5.97 15.08
CA ARG A 13 34.10 4.66 15.55
C ARG A 13 32.98 3.67 15.86
N LEU A 14 31.85 4.15 16.40
CA LEU A 14 30.64 3.33 16.61
C LEU A 14 29.99 2.93 15.29
N LEU A 15 29.91 3.84 14.32
CA LEU A 15 29.38 3.54 12.98
C LEU A 15 30.29 2.56 12.23
N ALA A 16 31.61 2.72 12.33
CA ALA A 16 32.59 1.81 11.73
C ALA A 16 32.55 0.43 12.39
N ARG A 17 32.38 0.34 13.73
CA ARG A 17 32.16 -0.94 14.43
C ARG A 17 30.82 -1.58 14.07
N ALA A 18 29.75 -0.80 13.96
CA ALA A 18 28.44 -1.29 13.53
C ALA A 18 28.47 -1.81 12.08
N GLN A 19 29.15 -1.11 11.17
CA GLN A 19 29.38 -1.56 9.79
C GLN A 19 30.31 -2.79 9.72
N ALA A 20 31.33 -2.87 10.58
CA ALA A 20 32.24 -4.01 10.67
C ALA A 20 31.59 -5.25 11.30
N CYS A 21 30.61 -5.10 12.20
CA CYS A 21 29.78 -6.19 12.72
C CYS A 21 28.66 -6.58 11.74
N ALA A 22 28.06 -5.61 11.05
CA ALA A 22 26.99 -5.85 10.10
C ALA A 22 27.49 -6.53 8.81
N ARG A 23 28.71 -6.24 8.34
CA ARG A 23 29.28 -6.86 7.12
C ARG A 23 29.38 -8.39 7.18
N PRO A 24 29.97 -9.03 8.21
CA PRO A 24 30.03 -10.48 8.30
C PRO A 24 28.66 -11.11 8.56
N LEU A 25 27.75 -10.45 9.29
CA LEU A 25 26.37 -10.90 9.47
C LEU A 25 25.54 -10.79 8.17
N LEU A 26 25.73 -9.74 7.38
CA LEU A 26 25.12 -9.57 6.06
C LEU A 26 25.71 -10.55 5.05
N ALA A 27 27.02 -10.81 5.07
CA ALA A 27 27.69 -11.78 4.22
C ALA A 27 27.32 -13.23 4.59
N GLN A 28 27.24 -13.57 5.89
CA GLN A 28 26.70 -14.84 6.34
C GLN A 28 25.22 -14.97 6.03
N SER A 29 24.42 -13.90 6.13
CA SER A 29 23.01 -13.96 5.73
C SER A 29 22.85 -14.13 4.22
N LYS A 30 23.72 -13.54 3.40
CA LYS A 30 23.76 -13.73 1.93
C LYS A 30 24.18 -15.14 1.55
N HIS A 31 25.22 -15.69 2.18
CA HIS A 31 25.69 -17.06 1.94
C HIS A 31 24.78 -18.14 2.51
N ALA A 32 24.11 -17.87 3.63
CA ALA A 32 23.10 -18.75 4.22
C ALA A 32 21.81 -18.67 3.40
N PHE A 33 21.40 -17.51 2.90
CA PHE A 33 20.24 -17.36 2.00
C PHE A 33 20.49 -18.06 0.66
N ALA A 34 21.68 -17.92 0.07
CA ALA A 34 22.06 -18.64 -1.16
C ALA A 34 22.16 -20.17 -0.98
N ARG A 35 22.38 -20.67 0.24
CA ARG A 35 22.41 -22.11 0.57
C ARG A 35 21.09 -22.68 1.12
N SER A 36 20.19 -21.86 1.63
CA SER A 36 18.95 -22.29 2.32
C SER A 36 17.66 -21.97 1.56
N VAL A 37 17.72 -21.06 0.57
CA VAL A 37 16.90 -21.27 -0.62
C VAL A 37 17.44 -22.57 -1.18
N GLY A 38 16.77 -23.68 -0.87
CA GLY A 38 16.98 -24.93 -1.55
C GLY A 38 16.85 -24.61 -3.03
N THR A 39 17.98 -24.45 -3.70
CA THR A 39 18.09 -24.93 -5.06
C THR A 39 17.80 -26.43 -4.93
N ALA A 40 16.52 -26.82 -5.02
CA ALA A 40 16.23 -27.79 -6.05
C ALA A 40 16.99 -27.25 -7.26
N PRO A 41 18.03 -27.95 -7.77
CA PRO A 41 18.90 -27.41 -8.79
C PRO A 41 17.99 -26.81 -9.85
N SER A 42 17.92 -25.48 -9.85
CA SER A 42 17.14 -24.79 -10.83
C SER A 42 18.07 -24.87 -12.01
N SER A 43 17.80 -25.83 -12.87
CA SER A 43 18.29 -25.86 -14.24
C SER A 43 17.88 -24.61 -15.02
N ALA A 44 17.20 -23.64 -14.39
CA ALA A 44 16.90 -22.37 -14.98
C ALA A 44 18.18 -21.52 -15.04
N PRO A 45 18.51 -20.99 -16.23
CA PRO A 45 19.66 -20.13 -16.41
C PRO A 45 19.58 -18.89 -15.49
N PRO A 46 20.74 -18.25 -15.20
CA PRO A 46 20.75 -16.99 -14.47
C PRO A 46 19.80 -16.00 -15.14
N LYS A 47 18.84 -15.47 -14.37
CA LYS A 47 17.86 -14.53 -14.88
C LYS A 47 18.56 -13.31 -15.44
N THR A 48 18.16 -12.90 -16.64
CA THR A 48 18.57 -11.64 -17.23
C THR A 48 18.08 -10.46 -16.39
N PHE A 49 18.66 -9.28 -16.58
CA PHE A 49 18.21 -8.07 -15.88
C PHE A 49 16.72 -7.76 -16.15
N LEU A 50 16.22 -8.02 -17.36
CA LEU A 50 14.81 -7.81 -17.72
C LEU A 50 13.89 -8.76 -16.95
N GLU A 51 14.28 -10.02 -16.81
CA GLU A 51 13.52 -11.02 -16.04
C GLU A 51 13.58 -10.75 -14.54
N ALA A 52 14.75 -10.34 -14.03
CA ALA A 52 14.92 -9.95 -12.63
C ALA A 52 14.15 -8.65 -12.31
N GLY A 53 14.15 -7.70 -13.25
CA GLY A 53 13.42 -6.44 -13.19
C GLY A 53 11.94 -6.57 -13.49
N GLN A 54 11.45 -7.74 -13.92
CA GLN A 54 10.03 -7.98 -14.15
C GLN A 54 9.42 -7.07 -15.24
N ILE A 55 10.16 -6.85 -16.33
CA ILE A 55 9.67 -6.13 -17.51
C ILE A 55 8.91 -7.13 -18.38
N ASP A 56 7.58 -7.18 -18.22
CA ASP A 56 6.70 -8.08 -18.96
C ASP A 56 5.45 -7.36 -19.49
N ARG A 57 4.49 -8.14 -20.01
CA ARG A 57 3.23 -7.62 -20.54
C ARG A 57 2.46 -6.74 -19.54
N GLY A 58 2.43 -7.10 -18.26
CA GLY A 58 1.73 -6.33 -17.23
C GLY A 58 2.38 -4.96 -16.99
N PHE A 59 3.72 -4.87 -17.12
CA PHE A 59 4.42 -3.59 -17.11
C PHE A 59 3.99 -2.70 -18.29
N VAL A 60 3.90 -3.25 -19.50
CA VAL A 60 3.52 -2.51 -20.72
C VAL A 60 2.07 -2.03 -20.64
N GLU A 61 1.14 -2.91 -20.28
CA GLU A 61 -0.29 -2.58 -20.13
C GLU A 61 -0.49 -1.48 -19.08
N GLY A 62 0.15 -1.63 -17.91
CA GLY A 62 0.10 -0.62 -16.85
C GLY A 62 0.69 0.72 -17.26
N THR A 63 1.81 0.72 -17.98
CA THR A 63 2.43 1.94 -18.51
C THR A 63 1.52 2.64 -19.51
N ALA A 64 0.89 1.89 -20.43
CA ALA A 64 -0.05 2.44 -21.40
C ALA A 64 -1.28 3.07 -20.71
N MET A 65 -1.85 2.39 -19.70
CA MET A 65 -2.98 2.91 -18.93
C MET A 65 -2.61 4.17 -18.15
N LEU A 66 -1.44 4.19 -17.50
CA LEU A 66 -0.96 5.38 -16.79
C LEU A 66 -0.75 6.54 -17.77
N GLY A 67 -0.13 6.27 -18.92
CA GLY A 67 0.06 7.26 -19.99
C GLY A 67 -1.28 7.83 -20.47
N ALA A 68 -2.28 6.99 -20.67
CA ALA A 68 -3.63 7.43 -21.04
C ALA A 68 -4.28 8.30 -19.94
N ALA A 69 -4.13 7.94 -18.67
CA ALA A 69 -4.66 8.72 -17.55
C ALA A 69 -3.97 10.09 -17.42
N ILE A 70 -2.64 10.14 -17.54
CA ILE A 70 -1.88 11.40 -17.54
C ILE A 70 -2.28 12.26 -18.74
N ALA A 71 -2.40 11.64 -19.93
CA ALA A 71 -2.82 12.35 -21.14
C ALA A 71 -4.24 12.92 -20.98
N ALA A 72 -5.16 12.15 -20.40
CA ALA A 72 -6.51 12.61 -20.09
C ALA A 72 -6.49 13.80 -19.10
N GLY A 73 -5.67 13.73 -18.05
CA GLY A 73 -5.55 14.82 -17.07
C GLY A 73 -4.88 16.09 -17.62
N THR A 74 -3.94 15.95 -18.55
CA THR A 74 -3.09 17.06 -19.02
C THR A 74 -3.58 17.71 -20.31
N PHE A 75 -4.05 16.91 -21.27
CA PHE A 75 -4.35 17.38 -22.62
C PHE A 75 -5.85 17.54 -22.89
N VAL A 76 -6.72 16.93 -22.10
CA VAL A 76 -8.17 17.12 -22.27
C VAL A 76 -8.57 18.48 -21.68
N PRO A 77 -9.30 19.33 -22.43
CA PRO A 77 -9.73 20.63 -21.94
C PRO A 77 -10.53 20.54 -20.64
N PHE A 78 -10.34 21.52 -19.75
CA PHE A 78 -11.02 21.59 -18.44
C PHE A 78 -12.54 21.43 -18.56
N GLU A 79 -13.17 22.13 -19.51
CA GLU A 79 -14.62 22.05 -19.72
C GLU A 79 -15.10 20.66 -20.13
N THR A 80 -14.27 19.92 -20.89
CA THR A 80 -14.57 18.54 -21.27
C THR A 80 -14.46 17.62 -20.06
N GLN A 81 -13.45 17.80 -19.21
CA GLN A 81 -13.31 17.04 -17.95
C GLN A 81 -14.49 17.31 -17.01
N LEU A 82 -14.87 18.57 -16.84
CA LEU A 82 -16.01 18.97 -15.99
C LEU A 82 -17.32 18.41 -16.54
N SER A 83 -17.52 18.47 -17.86
CA SER A 83 -18.70 17.90 -18.52
C SER A 83 -18.76 16.38 -18.35
N ALA A 84 -17.63 15.68 -18.44
CA ALA A 84 -17.57 14.24 -18.19
C ALA A 84 -17.93 13.91 -16.74
N LEU A 85 -17.40 14.67 -15.77
CA LEU A 85 -17.73 14.51 -14.36
C LEU A 85 -19.23 14.73 -14.08
N LYS A 86 -19.83 15.77 -14.68
CA LYS A 86 -21.28 16.00 -14.60
C LYS A 86 -22.08 14.82 -15.16
N ARG A 87 -21.70 14.26 -16.31
CA ARG A 87 -22.36 13.07 -16.86
C ARG A 87 -22.28 11.86 -15.94
N VAL A 88 -21.17 11.69 -15.21
CA VAL A 88 -21.05 10.63 -14.20
C VAL A 88 -22.06 10.86 -13.07
N ILE A 89 -22.17 12.09 -12.56
CA ILE A 89 -23.16 12.46 -11.54
C ILE A 89 -24.59 12.21 -12.06
N ASP A 90 -24.92 12.68 -13.26
CA ASP A 90 -26.23 12.47 -13.87
C ASP A 90 -26.54 10.98 -14.04
N GLY A 91 -25.53 10.17 -14.39
CA GLY A 91 -25.63 8.71 -14.44
C GLY A 91 -25.99 8.09 -13.09
N PHE A 92 -25.37 8.54 -11.98
CA PHE A 92 -25.75 8.11 -10.64
C PHE A 92 -27.22 8.45 -10.32
N ARG A 93 -27.66 9.66 -10.69
CA ARG A 93 -29.04 10.10 -10.46
C ARG A 93 -30.04 9.28 -11.28
N ALA A 94 -29.75 9.06 -12.57
CA ALA A 94 -30.55 8.21 -13.45
C ALA A 94 -30.64 6.75 -12.94
N ALA A 95 -29.59 6.25 -12.31
CA ALA A 95 -29.55 4.92 -11.70
C ALA A 95 -30.21 4.85 -10.31
N GLY A 96 -30.83 5.93 -9.82
CA GLY A 96 -31.65 5.92 -8.60
C GLY A 96 -30.91 6.34 -7.31
N LEU A 97 -29.72 6.95 -7.42
CA LEU A 97 -29.08 7.60 -6.28
C LEU A 97 -29.80 8.92 -5.97
N ARG A 98 -30.52 8.99 -4.84
CA ARG A 98 -31.33 10.15 -4.50
C ARG A 98 -30.49 11.27 -3.88
N ARG A 99 -30.84 12.51 -4.22
CA ARG A 99 -30.17 13.72 -3.73
C ARG A 99 -30.42 13.99 -2.25
N ASP A 100 -31.59 13.61 -1.73
CA ASP A 100 -31.93 13.74 -0.31
C ASP A 100 -31.09 12.80 0.59
N ALA A 101 -30.63 11.67 0.06
CA ALA A 101 -29.78 10.74 0.78
C ALA A 101 -28.30 11.11 0.66
N ILE A 102 -27.82 11.34 -0.57
CA ILE A 102 -26.43 11.72 -0.85
C ILE A 102 -26.45 12.91 -1.81
N PRO A 103 -26.22 14.14 -1.33
CA PRO A 103 -26.11 15.34 -2.17
C PRO A 103 -24.97 15.26 -3.20
N ASP A 104 -25.03 16.08 -4.26
CA ASP A 104 -24.02 16.07 -5.34
C ASP A 104 -22.62 16.45 -4.82
N ASP A 105 -22.51 17.38 -3.88
CA ASP A 105 -21.22 17.77 -3.31
C ASP A 105 -20.60 16.66 -2.45
N VAL A 106 -21.40 15.94 -1.66
CA VAL A 106 -20.97 14.75 -0.91
C VAL A 106 -20.56 13.65 -1.88
N LEU A 107 -21.35 13.40 -2.93
CA LEU A 107 -21.03 12.39 -3.95
C LEU A 107 -19.65 12.64 -4.59
N VAL A 108 -19.43 13.87 -5.04
CA VAL A 108 -18.19 14.28 -5.70
C VAL A 108 -17.02 14.25 -4.72
N LYS A 109 -17.20 14.76 -3.49
CA LYS A 109 -16.14 14.82 -2.49
C LYS A 109 -15.75 13.45 -1.97
N ASP A 110 -16.72 12.68 -1.47
CA ASP A 110 -16.45 11.48 -0.67
C ASP A 110 -16.24 10.23 -1.50
N TYR A 111 -16.81 10.14 -2.71
CA TYR A 111 -16.67 8.95 -3.56
C TYR A 111 -15.78 9.19 -4.77
N LEU A 112 -15.93 10.30 -5.49
CA LEU A 112 -15.14 10.51 -6.71
C LEU A 112 -13.74 11.04 -6.39
N ARG A 113 -13.65 12.19 -5.71
CA ARG A 113 -12.38 12.83 -5.37
C ARG A 113 -11.52 11.96 -4.44
N LYS A 114 -12.06 11.49 -3.31
CA LYS A 114 -11.28 10.67 -2.37
C LYS A 114 -10.71 9.40 -3.00
N ASN A 115 -11.48 8.67 -3.82
CA ASN A 115 -10.97 7.46 -4.48
C ASN A 115 -9.93 7.80 -5.56
N ALA A 116 -10.12 8.87 -6.33
CA ALA A 116 -9.11 9.31 -7.30
C ALA A 116 -7.79 9.69 -6.62
N LEU A 117 -7.85 10.44 -5.53
CA LEU A 117 -6.67 10.82 -4.76
C LEU A 117 -6.04 9.62 -4.02
N ALA A 118 -6.84 8.69 -3.50
CA ALA A 118 -6.33 7.45 -2.91
C ALA A 118 -5.57 6.59 -3.93
N ALA A 119 -6.10 6.46 -5.15
CA ALA A 119 -5.40 5.79 -6.25
C ALA A 119 -4.06 6.47 -6.57
N GLN A 120 -4.04 7.81 -6.62
CA GLN A 120 -2.82 8.58 -6.84
C GLN A 120 -1.79 8.38 -5.71
N ASN A 121 -2.23 8.39 -4.45
CA ASN A 121 -1.35 8.16 -3.30
C ASN A 121 -0.70 6.79 -3.34
N VAL A 122 -1.45 5.75 -3.71
CA VAL A 122 -0.88 4.40 -3.86
C VAL A 122 0.17 4.39 -4.97
N LEU A 123 -0.07 5.05 -6.11
CA LEU A 123 0.93 5.13 -7.19
C LEU A 123 2.23 5.79 -6.75
N ILE A 124 2.15 6.85 -5.94
CA ILE A 124 3.33 7.57 -5.42
C ILE A 124 4.07 6.75 -4.36
N ALA A 125 3.34 6.02 -3.52
CA ALA A 125 3.91 5.22 -2.45
C ALA A 125 4.47 3.87 -2.93
N SER A 126 3.91 3.29 -3.99
CA SER A 126 4.23 1.93 -4.47
C SER A 126 5.69 1.69 -4.84
N PRO A 127 6.45 2.64 -5.41
CA PRO A 127 7.88 2.46 -5.65
C PRO A 127 8.64 2.08 -4.37
N SER A 128 8.27 2.67 -3.23
CA SER A 128 8.90 2.35 -1.94
C SER A 128 8.61 0.91 -1.50
N PHE A 129 7.39 0.41 -1.68
CA PHE A 129 7.02 -0.96 -1.36
C PHE A 129 7.87 -1.95 -2.16
N TYR A 130 7.86 -1.81 -3.49
CA TYR A 130 8.54 -2.76 -4.38
C TYR A 130 10.06 -2.71 -4.25
N PHE A 131 10.62 -1.52 -4.00
CA PHE A 131 12.03 -1.36 -3.69
C PHE A 131 12.39 -2.09 -2.39
N LEU A 132 11.68 -1.80 -1.29
CA LEU A 132 11.96 -2.38 0.02
C LEU A 132 11.74 -3.90 0.02
N PHE A 133 10.68 -4.38 -0.63
CA PHE A 133 10.41 -5.81 -0.80
C PHE A 133 11.57 -6.53 -1.52
N SER A 134 12.06 -5.95 -2.61
CA SER A 134 13.19 -6.51 -3.37
C SER A 134 14.49 -6.45 -2.57
N TRP A 135 14.67 -5.41 -1.77
CA TRP A 135 15.84 -5.25 -0.95
C TRP A 135 15.90 -6.25 0.21
N ILE A 136 14.79 -6.47 0.94
CA ILE A 136 14.74 -7.46 2.03
C ILE A 136 14.87 -8.91 1.54
N THR A 137 14.61 -9.15 0.25
CA THR A 137 14.82 -10.44 -0.42
C THR A 137 16.22 -10.58 -1.03
N GLY A 138 17.11 -9.61 -0.79
CA GLY A 138 18.53 -9.71 -1.10
C GLY A 138 18.92 -9.32 -2.53
N GLN A 139 18.04 -8.66 -3.28
CA GLN A 139 18.33 -8.21 -4.65
C GLN A 139 19.31 -7.02 -4.66
N SER A 140 19.99 -6.82 -5.80
CA SER A 140 20.87 -5.66 -6.00
C SER A 140 20.05 -4.37 -6.07
N VAL A 141 20.66 -3.23 -5.76
CA VAL A 141 19.98 -1.92 -5.83
C VAL A 141 19.40 -1.67 -7.23
N ALA A 142 20.15 -2.02 -8.29
CA ALA A 142 19.67 -1.87 -9.67
C ALA A 142 18.38 -2.67 -9.94
N VAL A 143 18.32 -3.93 -9.46
CA VAL A 143 17.11 -4.76 -9.58
C VAL A 143 15.99 -4.22 -8.69
N CYS A 144 16.30 -3.72 -7.49
CA CYS A 144 15.29 -3.10 -6.62
C CYS A 144 14.66 -1.86 -7.27
N THR A 145 15.47 -1.00 -7.91
CA THR A 145 14.99 0.18 -8.64
C THR A 145 14.14 -0.23 -9.85
N ALA A 146 14.60 -1.21 -10.63
CA ALA A 146 13.81 -1.72 -11.76
C ALA A 146 12.45 -2.26 -11.27
N ARG A 147 12.44 -3.05 -10.20
CA ARG A 147 11.22 -3.59 -9.60
C ARG A 147 10.33 -2.51 -8.97
N ALA A 148 10.92 -1.42 -8.46
CA ALA A 148 10.17 -0.26 -8.00
C ALA A 148 9.31 0.34 -9.11
N ILE A 149 9.90 0.50 -10.31
CA ILE A 149 9.22 1.04 -11.48
C ILE A 149 8.22 0.01 -12.02
N THR A 150 8.67 -1.21 -12.29
CA THR A 150 7.82 -2.21 -12.95
C THR A 150 6.67 -2.68 -12.08
N GLY A 151 6.90 -2.87 -10.78
CA GLY A 151 5.87 -3.18 -9.80
C GLY A 151 4.80 -2.08 -9.73
N THR A 152 5.22 -0.82 -9.72
CA THR A 152 4.30 0.33 -9.69
C THR A 152 3.43 0.39 -10.95
N MET A 153 4.01 0.18 -12.14
CA MET A 153 3.21 0.17 -13.36
C MET A 153 2.22 -1.01 -13.38
N ARG A 154 2.63 -2.19 -12.92
CA ARG A 154 1.78 -3.39 -12.91
C ARG A 154 0.54 -3.26 -12.04
N ILE A 155 0.54 -2.41 -11.02
CA ILE A 155 -0.66 -2.20 -10.19
C ILE A 155 -1.62 -1.17 -10.79
N VAL A 156 -1.21 -0.35 -11.77
CA VAL A 156 -2.08 0.69 -12.36
C VAL A 156 -3.43 0.11 -12.82
N PRO A 157 -3.49 -1.01 -13.58
CA PRO A 157 -4.77 -1.59 -13.99
C PRO A 157 -5.62 -2.03 -12.79
N PHE A 158 -4.97 -2.56 -11.76
CA PHE A 158 -5.65 -3.00 -10.54
C PHE A 158 -6.20 -1.81 -9.74
N MET A 159 -5.45 -0.72 -9.61
CA MET A 159 -5.92 0.52 -8.97
C MET A 159 -7.12 1.10 -9.71
N ALA A 160 -7.05 1.16 -11.04
CA ALA A 160 -8.14 1.66 -11.87
C ALA A 160 -9.41 0.82 -11.68
N PHE A 161 -9.29 -0.51 -11.67
CA PHE A 161 -10.43 -1.39 -11.40
C PHE A 161 -10.96 -1.23 -9.98
N PHE A 162 -10.09 -1.33 -8.98
CA PHE A 162 -10.48 -1.34 -7.56
C PHE A 162 -11.10 0.00 -7.15
N TYR A 163 -10.37 1.11 -7.26
CA TYR A 163 -10.85 2.43 -6.85
C TYR A 163 -11.96 2.96 -7.77
N GLY A 164 -11.91 2.62 -9.06
CA GLY A 164 -12.97 2.98 -10.01
C GLY A 164 -14.28 2.27 -9.70
N ALA A 165 -14.25 0.94 -9.52
CA ALA A 165 -15.45 0.18 -9.18
C ALA A 165 -15.97 0.56 -7.78
N PHE A 166 -15.08 0.83 -6.82
CA PHE A 166 -15.45 1.32 -5.50
C PHE A 166 -16.17 2.67 -5.57
N ALA A 167 -15.61 3.63 -6.33
CA ALA A 167 -16.23 4.94 -6.53
C ALA A 167 -17.63 4.85 -7.18
N LEU A 168 -17.86 3.84 -8.03
CA LEU A 168 -19.15 3.60 -8.70
C LEU A 168 -20.16 2.86 -7.82
N LEU A 169 -19.75 1.92 -6.97
CA LEU A 169 -20.68 1.07 -6.22
C LEU A 169 -20.95 1.56 -4.79
N ALA A 170 -19.95 2.18 -4.15
CA ALA A 170 -20.06 2.62 -2.74
C ALA A 170 -21.19 3.63 -2.47
N PRO A 171 -21.52 4.58 -3.36
CA PRO A 171 -22.67 5.48 -3.13
C PRO A 171 -23.99 4.72 -3.00
N PHE A 172 -24.23 3.71 -3.86
CA PHE A 172 -25.47 2.93 -3.84
C PHE A 172 -25.56 2.04 -2.61
N ALA A 173 -24.46 1.38 -2.24
CA ALA A 173 -24.39 0.58 -1.03
C ALA A 173 -24.61 1.46 0.22
N THR A 174 -24.03 2.66 0.26
CA THR A 174 -24.24 3.61 1.35
C THR A 174 -25.71 4.00 1.46
N GLN A 175 -26.34 4.40 0.34
CA GLN A 175 -27.76 4.72 0.32
C GLN A 175 -28.63 3.54 0.79
N TYR A 176 -28.28 2.31 0.40
CA TYR A 176 -28.99 1.11 0.86
C TYR A 176 -28.94 0.99 2.39
N TYR A 177 -27.76 1.10 3.00
CA TYR A 177 -27.61 1.04 4.46
C TYR A 177 -28.27 2.21 5.20
N MET A 178 -28.28 3.40 4.61
CA MET A 178 -29.02 4.54 5.18
C MET A 178 -30.53 4.26 5.23
N ARG A 179 -31.08 3.59 4.22
CA ARG A 179 -32.50 3.25 4.15
C ARG A 179 -32.89 2.10 5.09
N THR A 180 -32.06 1.08 5.21
CA THR A 180 -32.40 -0.14 5.95
C THR A 180 -31.99 -0.08 7.43
N GLY A 181 -30.90 0.62 7.75
CA GLY A 181 -30.37 0.70 9.11
C GLY A 181 -30.84 1.91 9.91
N GLY A 182 -31.38 2.95 9.26
CA GLY A 182 -31.70 4.23 9.92
C GLY A 182 -30.49 4.92 10.57
N THR A 183 -29.26 4.50 10.20
CA THR A 183 -28.01 4.96 10.78
C THR A 183 -27.52 6.25 10.12
N SER A 184 -26.57 6.93 10.77
CA SER A 184 -25.94 8.12 10.20
C SER A 184 -25.23 7.82 8.87
N TYR A 185 -25.00 8.85 8.05
CA TYR A 185 -24.24 8.72 6.80
C TYR A 185 -22.87 8.08 7.03
N ALA A 186 -22.17 8.48 8.09
CA ALA A 186 -20.83 7.97 8.41
C ALA A 186 -20.84 6.46 8.68
N ASP A 187 -21.81 5.99 9.47
CA ASP A 187 -21.95 4.56 9.78
C ASP A 187 -22.34 3.76 8.53
N SER A 188 -23.29 4.30 7.74
CA SER A 188 -23.70 3.65 6.50
C SER A 188 -22.59 3.58 5.46
N ALA A 189 -21.76 4.62 5.34
CA ALA A 189 -20.62 4.64 4.44
C ALA A 189 -19.55 3.63 4.88
N SER A 190 -19.27 3.55 6.19
CA SER A 190 -18.36 2.54 6.75
C SER A 190 -18.86 1.12 6.47
N ASN A 191 -20.14 0.85 6.75
CA ASN A 191 -20.76 -0.45 6.50
C ASN A 191 -20.76 -0.82 5.01
N ALA A 192 -21.05 0.15 4.13
CA ALA A 192 -20.97 -0.04 2.68
C ALA A 192 -19.56 -0.40 2.22
N ASN A 193 -18.55 0.31 2.74
CA ASN A 193 -17.15 0.05 2.42
C ASN A 193 -16.73 -1.36 2.84
N MET A 194 -17.08 -1.77 4.07
CA MET A 194 -16.84 -3.13 4.55
C MET A 194 -17.58 -4.17 3.71
N ALA A 195 -18.85 -3.95 3.39
CA ALA A 195 -19.66 -4.87 2.60
C ALA A 195 -19.10 -5.05 1.17
N LEU A 196 -18.65 -3.98 0.51
CA LEU A 196 -18.03 -4.08 -0.81
C LEU A 196 -16.68 -4.81 -0.77
N MET A 197 -15.88 -4.53 0.25
CA MET A 197 -14.61 -5.24 0.45
C MET A 197 -14.84 -6.74 0.67
N LEU A 198 -15.73 -7.10 1.59
CA LEU A 198 -16.04 -8.49 1.94
C LEU A 198 -16.86 -9.22 0.85
N GLY A 199 -17.66 -8.48 0.08
CA GLY A 199 -18.60 -9.01 -0.91
C GLY A 199 -17.98 -9.47 -2.23
N GLY A 200 -16.68 -9.23 -2.45
CA GLY A 200 -15.99 -9.80 -3.61
C GLY A 200 -14.71 -9.08 -4.03
N PHE A 201 -14.55 -7.79 -3.74
CA PHE A 201 -13.32 -7.07 -4.12
C PHE A 201 -12.07 -7.66 -3.49
N VAL A 202 -12.16 -8.15 -2.24
CA VAL A 202 -11.03 -8.84 -1.61
C VAL A 202 -10.62 -10.13 -2.34
N PHE A 203 -11.56 -10.84 -2.96
CA PHE A 203 -11.24 -12.06 -3.72
C PHE A 203 -10.54 -11.73 -5.03
N VAL A 204 -11.01 -10.71 -5.75
CA VAL A 204 -10.35 -10.23 -6.96
C VAL A 204 -8.95 -9.72 -6.64
N GLU A 205 -8.80 -8.94 -5.56
CA GLU A 205 -7.50 -8.46 -5.09
C GLU A 205 -6.57 -9.62 -4.70
N ALA A 206 -7.08 -10.63 -3.99
CA ALA A 206 -6.27 -11.78 -3.61
C ALA A 206 -5.70 -12.50 -4.84
N ILE A 207 -6.51 -12.67 -5.88
CA ILE A 207 -6.07 -13.25 -7.14
C ILE A 207 -5.00 -12.36 -7.79
N VAL A 208 -5.26 -11.06 -7.93
CA VAL A 208 -4.33 -10.13 -8.59
C VAL A 208 -3.00 -10.05 -7.85
N GLU A 209 -3.02 -9.99 -6.53
CA GLU A 209 -1.81 -9.92 -5.71
C GLU A 209 -0.98 -11.20 -5.83
N LEU A 210 -1.62 -12.38 -5.68
CA LEU A 210 -0.93 -13.66 -5.85
C LEU A 210 -0.33 -13.79 -7.26
N ARG A 211 -1.07 -13.40 -8.31
CA ARG A 211 -0.56 -13.34 -9.68
C ARG A 211 0.62 -12.37 -9.81
N GLY A 212 0.52 -11.19 -9.20
CA GLY A 212 1.57 -10.16 -9.17
C GLY A 212 2.86 -10.64 -8.50
N CYS A 213 2.73 -11.48 -7.47
CA CYS A 213 3.85 -12.15 -6.81
C CYS A 213 4.41 -13.36 -7.59
N GLY A 214 3.77 -13.77 -8.69
CA GLY A 214 4.22 -14.86 -9.56
C GLY A 214 3.54 -16.21 -9.32
N VAL A 215 2.57 -16.31 -8.42
CA VAL A 215 1.78 -17.53 -8.20
C VAL A 215 0.85 -17.75 -9.39
N THR A 216 0.84 -18.95 -9.98
CA THR A 216 -0.05 -19.31 -11.09
C THR A 216 -1.43 -19.74 -10.60
N PHE A 217 -2.45 -19.64 -11.45
CA PHE A 217 -3.80 -20.12 -11.11
C PHE A 217 -3.79 -21.59 -10.67
N GLY A 218 -2.98 -22.43 -11.32
CA GLY A 218 -2.83 -23.84 -10.95
C GLY A 218 -2.13 -24.08 -9.62
N GLN A 219 -1.46 -23.08 -9.04
CA GLN A 219 -0.87 -23.16 -7.71
C GLN A 219 -1.85 -22.72 -6.62
N MET A 220 -2.85 -21.89 -6.95
CA MET A 220 -3.81 -21.37 -5.96
C MET A 220 -4.74 -22.47 -5.47
N THR A 221 -4.85 -22.61 -4.15
CA THR A 221 -5.70 -23.62 -3.50
C THR A 221 -6.73 -22.96 -2.60
N ILE A 222 -7.83 -23.66 -2.30
CA ILE A 222 -8.82 -23.20 -1.31
C ILE A 222 -8.14 -22.94 0.04
N SER A 223 -7.25 -23.84 0.46
CA SER A 223 -6.47 -23.70 1.70
C SER A 223 -5.66 -22.41 1.75
N SER A 224 -5.05 -21.99 0.63
CA SER A 224 -4.37 -20.69 0.60
C SER A 224 -5.34 -19.52 0.73
N PHE A 225 -6.52 -19.56 0.12
CA PHE A 225 -7.50 -18.48 0.24
C PHE A 225 -8.09 -18.35 1.65
N ILE A 226 -8.24 -19.47 2.40
CA ILE A 226 -8.71 -19.45 3.79
C ILE A 226 -7.83 -18.56 4.68
N LEU A 227 -6.51 -18.52 4.45
CA LEU A 227 -5.61 -17.65 5.21
C LEU A 227 -5.36 -16.32 4.51
N PHE A 228 -5.25 -16.31 3.18
CA PHE A 228 -4.91 -15.12 2.40
C PHE A 228 -6.02 -14.09 2.45
N VAL A 229 -7.28 -14.49 2.28
CA VAL A 229 -8.41 -13.55 2.21
C VAL A 229 -8.62 -12.80 3.53
N PRO A 230 -8.71 -13.46 4.71
CA PRO A 230 -8.85 -12.73 5.97
C PRO A 230 -7.66 -11.81 6.26
N ALA A 231 -6.44 -12.25 5.96
CA ALA A 231 -5.26 -11.41 6.10
C ALA A 231 -5.33 -10.19 5.17
N LEU A 232 -5.79 -10.38 3.94
CA LEU A 232 -5.96 -9.31 2.97
C LEU A 232 -7.03 -8.30 3.41
N VAL A 233 -8.17 -8.77 3.92
CA VAL A 233 -9.20 -7.91 4.53
C VAL A 233 -8.57 -7.03 5.62
N GLY A 234 -7.84 -7.65 6.54
CA GLY A 234 -7.18 -6.93 7.63
C GLY A 234 -6.19 -5.88 7.11
N ARG A 235 -5.40 -6.21 6.09
CA ARG A 235 -4.46 -5.28 5.46
C ARG A 235 -5.18 -4.10 4.79
N LEU A 236 -6.29 -4.36 4.10
CA LEU A 236 -7.07 -3.34 3.45
C LEU A 236 -7.76 -2.41 4.46
N ALA A 237 -8.30 -2.98 5.54
CA ALA A 237 -8.95 -2.21 6.60
C ALA A 237 -7.95 -1.31 7.33
N ALA A 238 -6.81 -1.85 7.75
CA ALA A 238 -5.78 -1.08 8.47
C ALA A 238 -4.93 -0.16 7.58
N GLY A 239 -4.91 -0.44 6.27
CA GLY A 239 -4.09 0.27 5.28
C GLY A 239 -4.93 1.16 4.38
N VAL A 240 -5.59 0.55 3.38
CA VAL A 240 -6.32 1.27 2.34
C VAL A 240 -7.40 2.18 2.92
N LEU A 241 -8.28 1.66 3.78
CA LEU A 241 -9.39 2.46 4.32
C LEU A 241 -8.89 3.60 5.22
N THR A 242 -7.92 3.33 6.11
CA THR A 242 -7.30 4.36 6.96
C THR A 242 -6.68 5.47 6.12
N GLN A 243 -5.84 5.10 5.13
CA GLN A 243 -5.15 6.06 4.29
C GLN A 243 -6.10 6.81 3.36
N GLN A 244 -7.15 6.14 2.86
CA GLN A 244 -8.21 6.75 2.04
C GLN A 244 -9.03 7.78 2.82
N ALA A 245 -9.39 7.47 4.08
CA ALA A 245 -10.12 8.38 4.95
C ALA A 245 -9.30 9.64 5.26
N LYS A 246 -7.99 9.47 5.37
CA LYS A 246 -7.04 10.55 5.65
C LYS A 246 -6.84 11.53 4.49
N VAL A 247 -6.95 11.07 3.25
CA VAL A 247 -6.60 11.88 2.07
C VAL A 247 -7.24 13.27 2.09
N GLY A 248 -6.41 14.30 1.98
CA GLY A 248 -6.84 15.70 1.99
C GLY A 248 -7.06 16.28 3.39
N SER A 249 -6.69 15.55 4.44
CA SER A 249 -6.65 16.04 5.82
C SER A 249 -5.22 16.45 6.21
N GLU A 250 -5.10 17.45 7.08
CA GLU A 250 -3.81 17.86 7.62
C GLU A 250 -3.30 16.82 8.62
N SER A 251 -2.00 16.47 8.53
CA SER A 251 -1.38 15.54 9.47
C SER A 251 -1.13 16.23 10.80
N VAL A 252 -1.64 15.64 11.88
CA VAL A 252 -1.38 16.05 13.25
C VAL A 252 -0.31 15.13 13.84
N PRO A 253 0.90 15.62 14.16
CA PRO A 253 1.97 14.78 14.70
C PRO A 253 1.54 13.96 15.92
N VAL A 254 2.05 12.74 16.04
CA VAL A 254 1.78 11.86 17.20
C VAL A 254 2.30 12.44 18.51
N VAL A 255 3.30 13.30 18.43
CA VAL A 255 3.96 13.90 19.59
C VAL A 255 3.17 15.11 20.09
N PRO A 256 3.26 15.43 21.40
CA PRO A 256 2.54 16.56 21.98
C PRO A 256 2.83 17.89 21.29
N ALA A 257 1.80 18.72 21.10
CA ALA A 257 1.90 19.99 20.39
C ALA A 257 2.79 21.02 21.11
N ASP A 258 2.85 20.97 22.44
CA ASP A 258 3.72 21.81 23.27
C ASP A 258 5.21 21.56 23.00
N TRP A 259 5.57 20.41 22.38
CA TRP A 259 6.96 20.15 21.98
C TRP A 259 7.44 21.06 20.85
N GLU A 260 6.55 21.68 20.07
CA GLU A 260 6.91 22.63 19.00
C GLU A 260 7.73 23.81 19.54
N HIS A 261 7.39 24.27 20.75
CA HIS A 261 8.02 25.41 21.41
C HIS A 261 8.79 25.01 22.68
N SER A 262 9.04 23.70 22.89
CA SER A 262 9.76 23.23 24.07
C SER A 262 11.16 23.84 24.18
N ALA A 263 11.56 24.19 25.39
CA ALA A 263 12.93 24.61 25.72
C ALA A 263 13.94 23.46 25.54
N VAL A 264 13.47 22.21 25.53
CA VAL A 264 14.30 21.01 25.41
C VAL A 264 14.52 20.66 23.93
N GLU A 265 15.78 20.64 23.48
CA GLU A 265 16.15 20.51 22.07
C GLU A 265 15.67 19.20 21.42
N TRP A 266 15.76 18.07 22.13
CA TRP A 266 15.35 16.78 21.57
C TRP A 266 13.84 16.71 21.35
N GLN A 267 13.02 17.33 22.21
CA GLN A 267 11.57 17.40 22.06
C GLN A 267 11.19 18.22 20.83
N ARG A 268 11.80 19.39 20.68
CA ARG A 268 11.61 20.26 19.51
C ARG A 268 12.04 19.57 18.22
N SER A 269 13.16 18.85 18.26
CA SER A 269 13.68 18.10 17.10
C SER A 269 12.77 16.92 16.74
N ALA A 270 12.27 16.19 17.74
CA ALA A 270 11.31 15.11 17.55
C ALA A 270 9.99 15.63 16.95
N PHE A 271 9.49 16.77 17.41
CA PHE A 271 8.32 17.43 16.84
C PHE A 271 8.52 17.82 15.38
N LYS A 272 9.64 18.49 15.06
CA LYS A 272 9.97 18.84 13.68
C LYS A 272 10.08 17.61 12.77
N ALA A 273 10.73 16.55 13.25
CA ALA A 273 10.85 15.30 12.50
C ALA A 273 9.49 14.63 12.28
N ALA A 274 8.66 14.52 13.32
CA ALA A 274 7.33 13.93 13.22
C ALA A 274 6.42 14.73 12.27
N LYS A 275 6.47 16.07 12.33
CA LYS A 275 5.72 16.94 11.42
C LYS A 275 6.21 16.81 9.98
N ALA A 276 7.52 16.87 9.75
CA ALA A 276 8.11 16.78 8.41
C ALA A 276 7.88 15.42 7.73
N LEU A 277 7.87 14.35 8.52
CA LEU A 277 7.64 12.98 8.06
C LEU A 277 6.17 12.55 8.12
N CYS A 278 5.27 13.45 8.54
CA CYS A 278 3.86 13.17 8.79
C CYS A 278 3.68 11.93 9.68
N ILE A 279 4.43 11.79 10.78
CA ILE A 279 4.30 10.67 11.72
C ILE A 279 3.14 10.96 12.68
N ASP A 280 2.01 10.29 12.45
CA ASP A 280 0.77 10.42 13.22
C ASP A 280 0.15 9.06 13.55
N VAL A 281 -1.02 9.08 14.19
CA VAL A 281 -1.73 7.85 14.60
C VAL A 281 -2.06 6.96 13.40
N ASP A 282 -2.36 7.56 12.25
CA ASP A 282 -2.65 6.82 11.02
C ASP A 282 -1.41 6.11 10.48
N PHE A 283 -0.22 6.73 10.58
CA PHE A 283 1.04 6.05 10.26
C PHE A 283 1.20 4.77 11.09
N PHE A 284 1.01 4.82 12.41
CA PHE A 284 1.17 3.64 13.26
C PHE A 284 0.07 2.60 12.99
N THR A 285 -1.17 3.04 12.82
CA THR A 285 -2.30 2.17 12.47
C THR A 285 -2.01 1.42 11.17
N THR A 286 -1.53 2.12 10.15
CA THR A 286 -1.16 1.51 8.88
C THR A 286 0.09 0.64 9.00
N ALA A 287 1.19 1.11 9.59
CA ALA A 287 2.44 0.35 9.66
C ALA A 287 2.29 -0.93 10.51
N ALA A 288 1.73 -0.81 11.72
CA ALA A 288 1.54 -1.94 12.63
C ALA A 288 0.39 -2.84 12.16
N GLY A 289 -0.76 -2.24 11.83
CA GLY A 289 -1.94 -2.99 11.41
C GLY A 289 -1.70 -3.79 10.14
N THR A 290 -1.03 -3.20 9.14
CA THR A 290 -0.70 -3.96 7.92
C THR A 290 0.52 -4.89 8.09
N GLY A 291 1.37 -4.67 9.08
CA GLY A 291 2.56 -5.46 9.36
C GLY A 291 2.27 -6.94 9.60
N VAL A 292 1.33 -7.21 10.52
CA VAL A 292 0.92 -8.57 10.88
C VAL A 292 0.29 -9.29 9.70
N PHE A 293 -0.66 -8.63 9.03
CA PHE A 293 -1.33 -9.20 7.87
C PHE A 293 -0.37 -9.44 6.71
N GLN A 294 0.57 -8.52 6.44
CA GLN A 294 1.57 -8.71 5.39
C GLN A 294 2.46 -9.92 5.67
N HIS A 295 2.77 -10.20 6.94
CA HIS A 295 3.57 -11.38 7.28
C HIS A 295 2.84 -12.67 6.90
N VAL A 296 1.53 -12.74 7.15
CA VAL A 296 0.66 -13.84 6.71
C VAL A 296 0.60 -13.95 5.18
N LEU A 297 0.37 -12.83 4.48
CA LEU A 297 0.30 -12.80 3.01
C LEU A 297 1.64 -13.24 2.37
N ASN A 298 2.76 -12.80 2.92
CA ASN A 298 4.09 -13.20 2.49
C ASN A 298 4.32 -14.70 2.68
N ALA A 299 3.89 -15.25 3.83
CA ALA A 299 4.02 -16.67 4.12
C ALA A 299 3.21 -17.55 3.16
N VAL A 300 1.93 -17.22 2.96
CA VAL A 300 1.08 -17.94 2.01
C VAL A 300 1.67 -17.88 0.60
N THR A 301 2.05 -16.68 0.14
CA THR A 301 2.67 -16.49 -1.19
C THR A 301 3.94 -17.32 -1.34
N PHE A 302 4.83 -17.31 -0.35
CA PHE A 302 6.09 -18.04 -0.42
C PHE A 302 5.87 -19.56 -0.49
N VAL A 303 4.98 -20.09 0.36
CA VAL A 303 4.70 -21.54 0.38
C VAL A 303 4.04 -21.97 -0.94
N LEU A 304 3.14 -21.15 -1.49
CA LEU A 304 2.56 -21.40 -2.81
C LEU A 304 3.61 -21.42 -3.92
N LEU A 305 4.56 -20.49 -3.90
CA LEU A 305 5.66 -20.48 -4.88
C LEU A 305 6.56 -21.71 -4.73
N ALA A 306 6.81 -22.17 -3.51
CA ALA A 306 7.72 -23.28 -3.22
C ALA A 306 7.08 -24.66 -3.48
N ARG A 307 5.79 -24.83 -3.15
CA ARG A 307 5.11 -26.14 -3.15
C ARG A 307 3.99 -26.25 -4.17
N GLY A 308 3.55 -25.14 -4.74
CA GLY A 308 2.43 -25.08 -5.67
C GLY A 308 1.12 -25.61 -5.07
N SER A 309 0.37 -26.38 -5.86
CA SER A 309 -0.93 -26.94 -5.49
C SER A 309 -0.89 -27.93 -4.32
N LYS A 310 0.30 -28.38 -3.88
CA LYS A 310 0.49 -29.27 -2.73
C LYS A 310 0.61 -28.52 -1.40
N THR A 311 0.28 -27.23 -1.39
CA THR A 311 0.34 -26.38 -0.18
C THR A 311 -0.70 -26.82 0.85
N THR A 312 -0.26 -27.05 2.08
CA THR A 312 -1.15 -27.32 3.22
C THR A 312 -1.13 -26.15 4.22
N LEU A 313 -2.17 -26.04 5.07
CA LEU A 313 -2.20 -25.05 6.15
C LEU A 313 -1.02 -25.22 7.13
N LEU A 314 -0.60 -26.47 7.36
CA LEU A 314 0.56 -26.77 8.20
C LEU A 314 1.86 -26.23 7.60
N ASP A 315 2.03 -26.29 6.29
CA ASP A 315 3.21 -25.73 5.61
C ASP A 315 3.27 -24.21 5.79
N VAL A 316 2.12 -23.53 5.68
CA VAL A 316 2.00 -22.09 5.93
C VAL A 316 2.30 -21.76 7.40
N GLY A 317 1.71 -22.51 8.35
CA GLY A 317 1.95 -22.32 9.77
C GLY A 317 3.41 -22.54 10.17
N ARG A 318 4.06 -23.56 9.61
CA ARG A 318 5.50 -23.80 9.80
C ARG A 318 6.34 -22.65 9.26
N PHE A 319 6.00 -22.14 8.08
CA PHE A 319 6.72 -21.01 7.51
C PHE A 319 6.56 -19.74 8.35
N LEU A 320 5.36 -19.46 8.87
CA LEU A 320 5.12 -18.32 9.75
C LEU A 320 5.98 -18.37 11.03
N LEU A 321 6.09 -19.55 11.64
CA LEU A 321 6.81 -19.70 12.91
C LEU A 321 8.32 -19.84 12.73
N PHE A 322 8.75 -20.53 11.67
CA PHE A 322 10.12 -20.99 11.52
C PHE A 322 10.83 -20.41 10.29
N GLY A 323 10.15 -19.59 9.50
CA GLY A 323 10.70 -18.93 8.32
C GLY A 323 11.24 -19.90 7.27
N VAL A 324 12.12 -19.38 6.41
CA VAL A 324 12.71 -20.10 5.27
C VAL A 324 13.65 -21.21 5.74
N ASN A 325 14.33 -21.02 6.87
CA ASN A 325 15.34 -21.98 7.36
C ASN A 325 14.77 -22.99 8.36
N ASN A 326 13.44 -23.02 8.52
CA ASN A 326 12.77 -23.88 9.49
C ASN A 326 13.36 -23.78 10.91
N SER A 327 13.67 -22.55 11.35
CA SER A 327 14.12 -22.24 12.71
C SER A 327 13.44 -20.99 13.28
N LEU A 328 13.24 -20.94 14.60
CA LEU A 328 12.58 -19.80 15.26
C LEU A 328 13.28 -18.46 14.97
N GLY A 329 14.62 -18.46 14.94
CA GLY A 329 15.40 -17.26 14.59
C GLY A 329 15.15 -16.78 13.16
N SER A 330 14.93 -17.71 12.21
CA SER A 330 14.60 -17.36 10.83
C SER A 330 13.19 -16.77 10.72
N GLY A 331 12.21 -17.36 11.41
CA GLY A 331 10.84 -16.82 11.49
C GLY A 331 10.81 -15.41 12.08
N ALA A 332 11.46 -15.22 13.23
CA ALA A 332 11.56 -13.91 13.88
C ALA A 332 12.21 -12.84 12.97
N MET A 333 13.30 -13.20 12.29
CA MET A 333 13.98 -12.29 11.36
C MET A 333 13.08 -11.90 10.17
N GLN A 334 12.25 -12.82 9.68
CA GLN A 334 11.31 -12.52 8.60
C GLN A 334 10.16 -11.62 9.04
N ALA A 335 9.65 -11.82 10.26
CA ALA A 335 8.66 -10.93 10.85
C ALA A 335 9.25 -9.50 10.96
N VAL A 336 10.46 -9.36 11.50
CA VAL A 336 11.15 -8.06 11.60
C VAL A 336 11.36 -7.41 10.24
N ARG A 337 11.82 -8.16 9.24
CA ARG A 337 11.98 -7.65 7.87
C ARG A 337 10.67 -7.19 7.26
N THR A 338 9.58 -7.93 7.51
CA THR A 338 8.25 -7.58 7.03
C THR A 338 7.77 -6.28 7.69
N LEU A 339 7.94 -6.15 9.02
CA LEU A 339 7.59 -4.94 9.76
C LEU A 339 8.39 -3.73 9.27
N MET A 340 9.69 -3.86 9.05
CA MET A 340 10.53 -2.77 8.54
C MET A 340 10.12 -2.34 7.12
N MET A 341 9.85 -3.30 6.24
CA MET A 341 9.32 -3.01 4.90
C MET A 341 7.97 -2.29 4.98
N ARG A 342 7.07 -2.72 5.86
CA ARG A 342 5.75 -2.10 6.04
C ARG A 342 5.83 -0.73 6.71
N ALA A 343 6.76 -0.50 7.63
CA ALA A 343 7.02 0.81 8.19
C ALA A 343 7.54 1.78 7.12
N GLY A 344 8.50 1.35 6.29
CA GLY A 344 9.02 2.19 5.20
C GLY A 344 7.96 2.52 4.14
N PHE A 345 7.18 1.53 3.70
CA PHE A 345 6.07 1.78 2.79
C PHE A 345 4.96 2.62 3.44
N GLY A 346 4.60 2.30 4.68
CA GLY A 346 3.60 3.03 5.46
C GLY A 346 3.97 4.49 5.63
N LEU A 347 5.26 4.80 5.82
CA LEU A 347 5.74 6.18 5.88
C LEU A 347 5.52 6.91 4.55
N ALA A 348 5.96 6.33 3.44
CA ALA A 348 5.79 6.93 2.11
C ALA A 348 4.31 7.14 1.77
N TRP A 349 3.46 6.16 2.10
CA TRP A 349 2.03 6.25 1.89
C TRP A 349 1.40 7.32 2.77
N ASN A 350 1.76 7.37 4.05
CA ASN A 350 1.22 8.34 4.99
C ASN A 350 1.61 9.78 4.62
N MET A 351 2.84 9.97 4.16
CA MET A 351 3.29 11.26 3.63
C MET A 351 2.49 11.67 2.39
N ALA A 352 2.24 10.75 1.45
CA ALA A 352 1.43 11.02 0.26
C ALA A 352 -0.04 11.36 0.62
N SER A 353 -0.63 10.63 1.56
CA SER A 353 -2.00 10.87 2.04
C SER A 353 -2.17 12.19 2.79
N SER A 354 -1.10 12.68 3.41
CA SER A 354 -1.11 13.94 4.17
C SER A 354 -0.92 15.19 3.31
N GLN A 355 -0.72 15.03 1.99
CA GLN A 355 -0.60 16.18 1.08
C GLN A 355 -1.97 16.76 0.74
N GLN A 356 -2.04 18.09 0.65
CA GLN A 356 -3.19 18.78 0.07
C GLN A 356 -3.12 18.70 -1.45
N TRP A 357 -4.06 17.97 -2.05
CA TRP A 357 -4.13 17.81 -3.49
C TRP A 357 -5.09 18.81 -4.12
N HIS A 358 -4.58 19.73 -4.92
CA HIS A 358 -5.39 20.70 -5.66
C HIS A 358 -6.01 20.02 -6.91
N THR A 359 -7.34 19.91 -6.96
CA THR A 359 -8.05 19.23 -8.06
C THR A 359 -9.22 20.07 -8.58
N PRO A 360 -8.96 21.05 -9.47
CA PRO A 360 -9.90 22.14 -9.78
C PRO A 360 -11.21 21.66 -10.42
N VAL A 361 -11.17 20.57 -11.20
CA VAL A 361 -12.38 20.00 -11.84
C VAL A 361 -13.39 19.52 -10.80
N PHE A 362 -12.91 18.93 -9.70
CA PHE A 362 -13.78 18.48 -8.61
C PHE A 362 -14.27 19.67 -7.77
N ASP A 363 -13.48 20.73 -7.59
CA ASP A 363 -13.91 21.94 -6.88
C ASP A 363 -15.03 22.67 -7.62
N ALA A 364 -14.90 22.77 -8.94
CA ALA A 364 -15.94 23.34 -9.80
C ALA A 364 -17.24 22.50 -9.75
N ALA A 365 -17.13 21.17 -9.77
CA ALA A 365 -18.29 20.29 -9.66
C ALA A 365 -18.97 20.37 -8.29
N ILE A 366 -18.19 20.42 -7.20
CA ILE A 366 -18.72 20.63 -5.83
C ILE A 366 -19.45 21.97 -5.73
N SER A 367 -18.86 23.03 -6.28
CA SER A 367 -19.44 24.38 -6.25
C SER A 367 -20.76 24.43 -7.04
N ALA A 368 -20.81 23.78 -8.21
CA ALA A 368 -22.04 23.66 -9.00
C ALA A 368 -23.10 22.84 -8.26
N GLY A 369 -22.72 21.77 -7.58
CA GLY A 369 -23.64 20.92 -6.81
C GLY A 369 -24.25 21.61 -5.58
N ARG A 370 -23.59 22.63 -5.01
CA ARG A 370 -24.15 23.45 -3.91
C ARG A 370 -25.13 24.52 -4.37
N ALA A 371 -25.09 24.87 -5.66
CA ALA A 371 -25.95 25.91 -6.24
C ALA A 371 -27.25 25.36 -6.82
N ALA A 372 -27.37 24.04 -6.96
CA ALA A 372 -28.52 23.30 -7.47
C ALA A 372 -29.32 22.66 -6.32
#